data_AF-A0A538CBB9-F1
#
_entry.id   AF-A0A538CBB9-F1
#
_cell.length_a   1.000
_cell.length_b   1.000
_cell.length_c   1.000
_cell.angle_alpha   90.00
_cell.angle_beta   90.00
_cell.angle_gamma   90.00
#
_symmetry.space_group_name_H-M   'P 1'
#
loop_
_entity.id
_entity.type
_entity.pdbx_description
1 polymer ?
#
loop_
_entity_poly.entity_id
_entity_poly.type
_entity_poly.pdbx_seq_one_letter_code
_entity_poly.pdbx_strand_id
1 'polypeptide(L)'
;FGLLTGAIREDTTFHPGDWRSGTMGMSSYSRLFAPRKRGENLQRVERLRVIAERLGTELAPLALRWVIEQRGVTAAIAGSRKSAHVRSNAAAGDLQLDAKTLQEIDAIFS
;
A
#
# COMPACT_ATOMS: atom_id res chain seq x y z
N PHE A 1 -2.52 9.56 -4.84
CA PHE A 1 -2.39 8.63 -3.70
C PHE A 1 -2.35 7.20 -4.22
N GLY A 2 -1.65 6.30 -3.53
CA GLY A 2 -1.53 4.88 -3.91
C GLY A 2 -2.56 4.01 -3.20
N LEU A 3 -2.70 2.75 -3.61
CA LEU A 3 -3.68 1.83 -3.04
C LEU A 3 -3.42 1.51 -1.56
N LEU A 4 -2.15 1.31 -1.19
CA LEU A 4 -1.72 1.03 0.19
C LEU A 4 -1.58 2.30 1.06
N THR A 5 -2.21 3.42 0.68
CA THR A 5 -2.17 4.65 1.49
C THR A 5 -3.43 4.85 2.34
N GLY A 6 -4.43 3.97 2.21
CA GLY A 6 -5.74 4.14 2.85
C GLY A 6 -6.63 5.22 2.22
N ALA A 7 -6.11 6.03 1.30
CA ALA A 7 -6.84 7.14 0.69
C ALA A 7 -7.80 6.72 -0.44
N ILE A 8 -7.69 5.50 -0.95
CA ILE A 8 -8.55 4.98 -2.03
C ILE A 8 -9.67 4.17 -1.40
N ARG A 9 -10.91 4.49 -1.79
CA ARG A 9 -12.16 3.85 -1.38
C ARG A 9 -12.85 3.21 -2.58
N GLU A 10 -13.91 2.45 -2.31
CA GLU A 10 -14.70 1.79 -3.36
C GLU A 10 -15.43 2.78 -4.27
N ASP A 11 -15.76 3.97 -3.79
CA ASP A 11 -16.38 5.05 -4.57
C ASP A 11 -15.36 6.00 -5.21
N THR A 12 -14.05 5.78 -5.00
CA THR A 12 -13.02 6.66 -5.58
C THR A 12 -13.03 6.59 -7.10
N THR A 13 -13.24 7.74 -7.74
CA THR A 13 -13.17 7.92 -9.20
C THR A 13 -11.85 8.57 -9.60
N PHE A 14 -11.38 8.27 -10.82
CA PHE A 14 -10.16 8.85 -11.38
C PHE A 14 -10.48 9.66 -12.64
N HIS A 15 -9.73 10.76 -12.85
CA HIS A 15 -9.82 11.53 -14.09
C HIS A 15 -9.50 10.64 -15.31
N PRO A 16 -10.14 10.82 -16.49
CA PRO A 16 -9.89 9.99 -17.66
C PRO A 16 -8.44 9.96 -18.15
N GLY A 17 -7.65 11.00 -17.86
CA GLY A 17 -6.21 11.05 -18.15
C GLY A 17 -5.30 10.35 -17.11
N ASP A 18 -5.88 9.79 -16.05
CA ASP A 18 -5.15 8.99 -15.06
C ASP A 18 -5.22 7.51 -15.45
N TRP A 19 -4.08 6.81 -15.47
CA TRP A 19 -4.02 5.40 -15.86
C TRP A 19 -4.91 4.49 -15.00
N ARG A 20 -5.24 4.91 -13.77
CA ARG A 20 -6.10 4.17 -12.85
C ARG A 20 -7.58 4.23 -13.21
N SER A 21 -7.97 5.11 -14.14
CA SER A 21 -9.33 5.18 -14.67
C SER A 21 -9.67 4.02 -15.61
N GLY A 22 -8.67 3.31 -16.14
CA GLY A 22 -8.84 2.20 -17.08
C GLY A 22 -9.01 2.59 -18.54
N THR A 23 -9.13 3.88 -18.85
CA THR A 23 -9.24 4.40 -20.24
C THR A 23 -7.98 4.20 -21.07
N MET A 24 -6.82 4.07 -20.42
CA MET A 24 -5.50 3.99 -21.06
C MET A 24 -5.06 2.56 -21.42
N GLY A 25 -5.90 1.54 -21.18
CA GLY A 25 -5.58 0.14 -21.54
C GLY A 25 -4.40 -0.48 -20.78
N MET A 26 -3.98 0.11 -19.66
CA MET A 26 -2.81 -0.33 -18.90
C MET A 26 -3.11 -1.63 -18.13
N SER A 27 -2.28 -2.67 -18.28
CA SER A 27 -2.49 -3.96 -17.57
C SER A 27 -2.52 -3.82 -16.04
N SER A 28 -1.84 -2.80 -15.50
CA SER A 28 -1.87 -2.46 -14.07
C SER A 28 -3.25 -2.05 -13.59
N TYR A 29 -4.09 -1.41 -14.43
CA TYR A 29 -5.49 -1.13 -14.10
C TYR A 29 -6.25 -2.42 -13.83
N SER A 30 -6.17 -3.39 -14.76
CA SER A 30 -6.89 -4.66 -14.64
C SER A 30 -6.52 -5.45 -13.39
N ARG A 31 -5.27 -5.33 -12.92
CA ARG A 31 -4.79 -6.01 -11.69
C ARG A 31 -5.13 -5.27 -10.39
N LEU A 32 -5.21 -3.95 -10.41
CA LEU A 32 -5.27 -3.13 -9.20
C LEU A 32 -6.59 -2.39 -9.00
N PHE A 33 -7.19 -1.87 -10.06
CA PHE A 33 -8.25 -0.86 -10.01
C PHE A 33 -9.53 -1.23 -10.77
N ALA A 34 -9.52 -2.25 -11.63
CA ALA A 34 -10.74 -2.77 -12.23
C ALA A 34 -11.73 -3.20 -11.13
N PRO A 35 -13.06 -3.00 -11.29
CA PRO A 35 -14.02 -3.02 -10.18
C PRO A 35 -13.88 -4.20 -9.22
N ARG A 36 -13.87 -5.44 -9.74
CA ARG A 36 -13.67 -6.65 -8.94
C ARG A 36 -12.33 -6.68 -8.22
N LYS A 37 -11.24 -6.37 -8.93
CA LYS A 37 -9.88 -6.38 -8.36
C LYS A 37 -9.67 -5.28 -7.33
N ARG A 38 -10.28 -4.12 -7.53
CA ARG A 38 -10.28 -3.05 -6.54
C ARG A 38 -10.94 -3.50 -5.24
N GLY A 39 -12.12 -4.12 -5.31
CA GLY A 39 -12.80 -4.66 -4.13
C GLY A 39 -11.93 -5.67 -3.36
N GLU A 40 -11.38 -6.66 -4.06
CA GLU A 40 -10.45 -7.66 -3.48
C GLU A 40 -9.22 -7.01 -2.82
N ASN A 41 -8.61 -6.02 -3.48
CA ASN A 41 -7.43 -5.36 -2.95
C ASN A 41 -7.77 -4.43 -1.78
N LEU A 42 -8.94 -3.79 -1.76
CA LEU A 42 -9.39 -2.99 -0.62
C LEU A 42 -9.64 -3.86 0.62
N GLN A 43 -10.15 -5.09 0.45
CA GLN A 43 -10.24 -6.04 1.56
C GLN A 43 -8.86 -6.43 2.13
N ARG A 44 -7.82 -6.51 1.28
CA ARG A 44 -6.43 -6.72 1.74
C ARG A 44 -5.89 -5.50 2.47
N VAL A 45 -6.11 -4.30 1.92
CA VAL A 45 -5.72 -3.02 2.56
C VAL A 45 -6.36 -2.89 3.93
N GLU A 46 -7.61 -3.31 4.06
CA GLU A 46 -8.34 -3.29 5.32
C GLU A 46 -7.72 -4.22 6.37
N ARG A 47 -7.34 -5.44 5.98
CA ARG A 47 -6.60 -6.34 6.89
C ARG A 47 -5.23 -5.77 7.30
N LEU A 48 -4.52 -5.12 6.37
CA LEU A 48 -3.27 -4.42 6.69
C LEU A 48 -3.48 -3.24 7.65
N ARG A 49 -4.63 -2.56 7.55
CA ARG A 49 -4.94 -1.41 8.41
C ARG A 49 -5.05 -1.83 9.87
N VAL A 50 -5.66 -2.98 10.14
CA VAL A 50 -5.74 -3.55 11.50
C VAL A 50 -4.34 -3.81 12.07
N ILE A 51 -3.42 -4.34 11.25
CA ILE A 51 -2.02 -4.55 11.66
C ILE A 51 -1.33 -3.21 11.93
N ALA A 52 -1.50 -2.23 11.04
CA ALA A 52 -0.91 -0.91 11.19
C ALA A 52 -1.38 -0.22 12.49
N GLU A 53 -2.68 -0.27 12.78
CA GLU A 53 -3.27 0.27 14.01
C GLU A 53 -2.71 -0.41 15.26
N ARG A 54 -2.60 -1.75 15.25
CA ARG A 54 -2.01 -2.52 16.35
C ARG A 54 -0.56 -2.12 16.63
N LEU A 55 0.18 -1.77 15.58
CA LEU A 55 1.58 -1.34 15.67
C LEU A 55 1.74 0.16 15.90
N GLY A 56 0.65 0.93 15.97
CA GLY A 56 0.69 2.38 16.11
C GLY A 56 1.29 3.12 14.91
N THR A 57 1.17 2.57 13.70
CA THR A 57 1.70 3.15 12.46
C THR A 57 0.63 3.38 11.40
N GLU A 58 0.96 4.15 10.37
CA GLU A 58 0.15 4.28 9.16
C GLU A 58 0.41 3.14 8.16
N LEU A 59 -0.53 2.94 7.22
CA LEU A 59 -0.44 1.92 6.16
C LEU A 59 0.77 2.08 5.24
N ALA A 60 1.08 3.31 4.82
CA ALA A 60 2.18 3.55 3.87
C ALA A 60 3.55 3.20 4.47
N PRO A 61 3.89 3.64 5.71
CA PRO A 61 5.09 3.19 6.41
C PRO A 61 5.13 1.67 6.62
N LEU A 62 4.01 1.04 6.99
CA LEU A 62 3.94 -0.43 7.16
C LEU A 62 4.30 -1.14 5.85
N ALA A 63 3.71 -0.73 4.73
CA ALA A 63 3.97 -1.31 3.42
C ALA A 63 5.44 -1.12 2.99
N LEU A 64 6.02 0.06 3.24
CA LEU A 64 7.43 0.32 2.97
C LEU A 64 8.35 -0.52 3.85
N ARG A 65 8.03 -0.67 5.14
CA ARG A 65 8.80 -1.52 6.04
C ARG A 65 8.79 -2.96 5.58
N TRP A 66 7.63 -3.52 5.24
CA TRP A 66 7.55 -4.88 4.71
C TRP A 66 8.41 -5.08 3.45
N VAL A 67 8.45 -4.09 2.54
CA VAL A 67 9.32 -4.13 1.35
C VAL A 67 10.79 -4.21 1.73
N ILE A 68 11.23 -3.42 2.72
CA ILE A 68 12.63 -3.38 3.19
C ILE A 68 13.04 -4.72 3.83
N GLU A 69 12.10 -5.45 4.44
CA GLU A 69 12.35 -6.76 5.06
C GLU A 69 12.56 -7.90 4.04
N GLN A 70 12.26 -7.67 2.76
CA GLN A 70 12.39 -8.71 1.75
C GLN A 70 13.86 -8.98 1.41
N ARG A 71 14.21 -10.27 1.31
CA ARG A 71 15.58 -10.69 0.99
C ARG A 71 16.03 -10.06 -0.33
N GLY A 72 17.16 -9.34 -0.27
CA GLY A 72 17.78 -8.68 -1.43
C GLY A 72 17.31 -7.25 -1.68
N VAL A 73 16.34 -6.74 -0.91
CA VAL A 73 15.97 -5.32 -0.92
C VAL A 73 16.90 -4.56 0.03
N THR A 74 17.58 -3.54 -0.49
CA THR A 74 18.47 -2.67 0.31
C THR A 74 17.84 -1.31 0.62
N ALA A 75 16.90 -0.86 -0.21
CA ALA A 75 16.18 0.40 -0.03
C ALA A 75 14.83 0.37 -0.77
N ALA A 76 13.88 1.16 -0.27
CA ALA A 76 12.62 1.44 -0.94
C ALA A 76 12.56 2.91 -1.37
N ILE A 77 12.27 3.16 -2.66
CA ILE A 77 12.14 4.53 -3.19
C ILE A 77 10.66 4.93 -3.17
N ALA A 78 10.29 5.81 -2.25
CA ALA A 78 8.91 6.26 -2.06
C ALA A 78 8.70 7.71 -2.52
N GLY A 79 8.09 7.88 -3.71
CA GLY A 79 7.82 9.20 -4.28
C GLY A 79 6.73 9.99 -3.55
N SER A 80 6.94 11.29 -3.35
CA SER A 80 5.94 12.20 -2.77
C SER A 80 6.07 13.63 -3.33
N ARG A 81 4.96 14.38 -3.31
CA ARG A 81 4.90 15.82 -3.62
C ARG A 81 4.59 16.69 -2.39
N LYS A 82 4.45 16.09 -1.20
CA LYS A 82 4.12 16.78 0.04
C LYS A 82 5.12 16.38 1.12
N SER A 83 5.68 17.36 1.81
CA SER A 83 6.67 17.13 2.88
C SER A 83 6.13 16.27 4.02
N ALA A 84 4.84 16.38 4.34
CA ALA A 84 4.18 15.53 5.35
C ALA A 84 4.25 14.04 5.00
N HIS A 85 4.00 13.65 3.73
CA HIS A 85 4.12 12.24 3.37
C HIS A 85 5.58 11.77 3.27
N VAL A 86 6.53 12.68 3.00
CA VAL A 86 7.96 12.33 3.06
C VAL A 86 8.33 11.92 4.48
N ARG A 87 7.88 12.68 5.48
CA ARG A 87 8.06 12.35 6.90
C ARG A 87 7.37 11.04 7.28
N SER A 88 6.11 10.84 6.87
CA SER A 88 5.41 9.57 7.10
C SER A 88 6.18 8.39 6.47
N ASN A 89 6.54 8.46 5.18
CA ASN A 89 7.32 7.41 4.52
C ASN A 89 8.66 7.12 5.23
N ALA A 90 9.35 8.14 5.73
CA ALA A 90 10.61 7.99 6.45
C ALA A 90 10.46 7.21 7.77
N ALA A 91 9.31 7.32 8.45
CA ALA A 91 9.03 6.57 9.68
C ALA A 91 9.05 5.04 9.48
N ALA A 92 8.98 4.55 8.24
CA ALA A 92 9.19 3.13 7.93
C ALA A 92 10.58 2.62 8.36
N GLY A 93 11.59 3.50 8.43
CA GLY A 93 12.94 3.15 8.87
C GLY A 93 13.02 2.79 10.35
N ASP A 94 12.13 3.35 11.17
CA ASP A 94 12.09 3.15 12.63
C ASP A 94 11.19 1.98 13.04
N LEU A 95 10.35 1.48 12.12
CA LEU A 95 9.47 0.35 12.37
C LEU A 95 10.27 -0.96 12.47
N GLN A 96 9.92 -1.78 13.46
CA GLN A 96 10.39 -3.15 13.59
C GLN A 96 9.21 -4.09 13.46
N LEU A 97 9.28 -5.02 12.50
CA LEU A 97 8.27 -6.06 12.30
C LEU A 97 8.84 -7.37 12.83
N ASP A 98 8.18 -7.98 13.81
CA ASP A 98 8.55 -9.31 14.26
C ASP A 98 8.16 -10.37 13.21
N ALA A 99 8.74 -11.56 13.34
CA ALA A 99 8.50 -12.66 12.40
C ALA A 99 7.01 -13.03 12.31
N LYS A 100 6.26 -12.90 13.42
CA LYS A 100 4.83 -13.18 13.47
C LYS A 100 4.04 -12.18 12.62
N THR A 101 4.36 -10.89 12.74
CA THR A 101 3.73 -9.82 11.96
C THR A 101 4.04 -9.96 10.48
N LEU A 102 5.28 -10.32 10.12
CA LEU A 102 5.66 -10.57 8.73
C LEU A 102 4.84 -11.72 8.13
N GLN A 103 4.73 -12.85 8.84
CA GLN A 103 3.89 -13.98 8.41
C GLN A 103 2.41 -13.60 8.29
N GLU A 104 1.89 -12.78 9.20
CA GLU A 104 0.51 -12.30 9.15
C GLU A 104 0.27 -11.43 7.89
N ILE A 105 1.23 -10.58 7.53
CA ILE A 105 1.18 -9.79 6.30
C ILE A 105 1.23 -10.70 5.07
N ASP A 106 2.14 -11.68 5.02
CA ASP A 106 2.27 -12.60 3.88
C ASP A 106 1.00 -13.43 3.66
N ALA A 107 0.32 -13.82 4.75
CA ALA A 107 -0.95 -14.54 4.70
C ALA A 107 -2.11 -13.70 4.12
N ILE A 108 -1.99 -12.37 4.07
CA ILE A 108 -2.99 -11.50 3.41
C ILE A 108 -2.92 -11.64 1.87
N PHE A 109 -1.74 -11.97 1.35
CA PHE A 109 -1.45 -12.00 -0.09
C PHE A 109 -1.29 -13.39 -0.68
N SER A 110 -1.21 -14.43 0.16
CA SER A 110 -1.31 -15.84 -0.24
C SER A 110 -2.74 -16.19 -0.69
#